data_AF-A0A1I7SKY4-F1
#
_entry.id   AF-A0A1I7SKY4-F1
#
_cell.length_a   1.000
_cell.length_b   1.000
_cell.length_c   1.000
_cell.angle_alpha   90.00
_cell.angle_beta   90.00
_cell.angle_gamma   90.00
#
_symmetry.space_group_name_H-M   'P 1'
#
loop_
_entity.id
_entity.type
_entity.pdbx_description
1 polymer ?
#
loop_
_entity_poly.entity_id
_entity_poly.type
_entity_poly.pdbx_seq_one_letter_code
_entity_poly.pdbx_strand_id
1 'polypeptide(L)'
;MAKPAVAKENTRKTPMKTDDVKTTWDYLKTILQKIAHNDTADLSFDLIYTNVASMVENNAGNVVYNGSADVLKELLGEMRQSVEATLEDPNFIEQLKRTYQDFRKTAGIMKDVLMYLNRGFIQKNRLPNISDMAMNLYRQEIIDHPAVKAKIDAILRNGLNNSLANDDRQAYKDTVDMLSGLGIDGKRYKEELERKIVDDLTLIYQRKALELLDLGSTLEYVKRAREYIGRETQIVQEGYEKGTAEKIIQSLKYELISKQKEMILKIHNGMENMLVNVKIDDLREVYELFSKVDDGVDALAAECSRYLRIRGEDLFQQFSGIGGPEYLEEIIQLKEVFDRFLSESFDNSDTLRTQIQADFDYFLTLEQNISQANDDNAVLHNNEPDYGEESDA
;
A
#
# COMPACT_ATOMS: atom_id res chain seq x y z
N MET A 1 -59.06 -7.02 -58.26
CA MET A 1 -59.70 -7.42 -56.98
C MET A 1 -58.75 -7.10 -55.85
N ALA A 2 -59.03 -6.06 -55.06
CA ALA A 2 -58.34 -5.78 -53.81
C ALA A 2 -59.39 -5.27 -52.82
N LYS A 3 -59.63 -6.03 -51.74
CA LYS A 3 -60.55 -5.69 -50.66
C LYS A 3 -59.96 -4.54 -49.83
N PRO A 4 -60.77 -3.58 -49.34
CA PRO A 4 -60.28 -2.61 -48.37
C PRO A 4 -60.09 -3.31 -47.01
N ALA A 5 -58.93 -3.09 -46.41
CA ALA A 5 -58.61 -3.58 -45.08
C ALA A 5 -59.44 -2.83 -44.04
N VAL A 6 -60.20 -3.60 -43.26
CA VAL A 6 -60.94 -3.14 -42.09
C VAL A 6 -59.95 -2.55 -41.08
N ALA A 7 -60.14 -1.27 -40.73
CA ALA A 7 -59.43 -0.60 -39.65
C ALA A 7 -59.70 -1.38 -38.35
N LYS A 8 -58.65 -2.01 -37.80
CA LYS A 8 -58.71 -2.56 -36.45
C LYS A 8 -58.72 -1.39 -35.47
N GLU A 9 -59.84 -1.30 -34.79
CA GLU A 9 -60.19 -0.44 -33.67
C GLU A 9 -59.00 -0.29 -32.71
N ASN A 10 -58.51 0.94 -32.61
CA ASN A 10 -57.45 1.35 -31.72
C ASN A 10 -58.03 1.41 -30.30
N THR A 11 -57.91 0.34 -29.53
CA THR A 11 -58.22 0.32 -28.10
C THR A 11 -57.19 1.20 -27.38
N ARG A 12 -57.44 2.51 -27.37
CA ARG A 12 -56.83 3.45 -26.42
C ARG A 12 -57.18 2.96 -25.01
N LYS A 13 -56.25 2.23 -24.40
CA LYS A 13 -56.31 1.85 -22.99
C LYS A 13 -56.30 3.14 -22.17
N THR A 14 -57.36 3.36 -21.41
CA THR A 14 -57.52 4.49 -20.50
C THR A 14 -56.39 4.51 -19.47
N PRO A 15 -55.69 5.65 -19.26
CA PRO A 15 -54.71 5.78 -18.19
C PRO A 15 -55.37 5.58 -16.82
N MET A 16 -54.67 4.95 -15.87
CA MET A 16 -55.14 4.81 -14.48
C MET A 16 -55.39 6.21 -13.88
N LYS A 17 -56.45 6.35 -13.08
CA LYS A 17 -56.68 7.56 -12.30
C LYS A 17 -55.61 7.68 -11.21
N THR A 18 -55.28 8.91 -10.81
CA THR A 18 -54.29 9.19 -9.75
C THR A 18 -54.58 8.48 -8.42
N ASP A 19 -55.87 8.26 -8.09
CA ASP A 19 -56.28 7.51 -6.90
C ASP A 19 -56.01 6.01 -7.02
N ASP A 20 -56.12 5.44 -8.23
CA ASP A 20 -55.81 4.03 -8.49
C ASP A 20 -54.29 3.79 -8.37
N VAL A 21 -53.46 4.76 -8.80
CA VAL A 21 -51.99 4.69 -8.68
C VAL A 21 -51.56 4.65 -7.22
N LYS A 22 -52.18 5.48 -6.36
CA LYS A 22 -51.86 5.52 -4.93
C LYS A 22 -52.31 4.23 -4.21
N THR A 23 -53.53 3.76 -4.50
CA THR A 23 -54.07 2.52 -3.94
C THR A 23 -53.24 1.29 -4.37
N THR A 24 -52.80 1.26 -5.63
CA THR A 24 -51.93 0.18 -6.15
C THR A 24 -50.54 0.24 -5.51
N TRP A 25 -50.00 1.44 -5.27
CA TRP A 25 -48.74 1.61 -4.55
C TRP A 25 -48.84 1.19 -3.09
N ASP A 26 -49.90 1.57 -2.37
CA ASP A 26 -50.08 1.19 -0.96
C ASP A 26 -50.14 -0.34 -0.81
N TYR A 27 -50.82 -1.03 -1.73
CA TYR A 27 -50.83 -2.49 -1.80
C TYR A 27 -49.42 -3.08 -2.05
N LEU A 28 -48.69 -2.55 -3.03
CA LEU A 28 -47.31 -2.96 -3.33
C LEU A 28 -46.37 -2.68 -2.14
N LYS A 29 -46.55 -1.56 -1.44
CA LYS A 29 -45.77 -1.19 -0.25
C LYS A 29 -45.99 -2.19 0.88
N THR A 30 -47.24 -2.57 1.17
CA THR A 30 -47.54 -3.60 2.17
C THR A 30 -46.91 -4.93 1.82
N ILE A 31 -46.93 -5.33 0.55
CA ILE A 31 -46.25 -6.55 0.09
C ILE A 31 -44.73 -6.47 0.26
N LEU A 32 -44.11 -5.35 -0.12
CA LEU A 32 -42.68 -5.16 0.05
C LEU A 32 -42.28 -5.16 1.53
N GLN A 33 -43.12 -4.62 2.41
CA GLN A 33 -42.94 -4.68 3.87
C GLN A 33 -43.08 -6.13 4.39
N LYS A 34 -44.01 -6.93 3.87
CA LYS A 34 -44.10 -8.37 4.22
C LYS A 34 -42.87 -9.15 3.78
N ILE A 35 -42.39 -8.90 2.56
CA ILE A 35 -41.13 -9.48 2.04
C ILE A 35 -39.95 -9.05 2.92
N ALA A 36 -39.91 -7.79 3.34
CA ALA A 36 -38.89 -7.25 4.23
C ALA A 36 -38.83 -8.01 5.58
N HIS A 37 -39.97 -8.44 6.10
CA HIS A 37 -40.10 -9.23 7.34
C HIS A 37 -40.05 -10.75 7.13
N ASN A 38 -39.62 -11.20 5.95
CA ASN A 38 -39.52 -12.61 5.59
C ASN A 38 -40.87 -13.38 5.55
N ASP A 39 -42.00 -12.66 5.50
CA ASP A 39 -43.35 -13.22 5.36
C ASP A 39 -43.72 -13.31 3.87
N THR A 40 -43.40 -14.46 3.27
CA THR A 40 -43.58 -14.72 1.83
C THR A 40 -44.69 -15.73 1.51
N ALA A 41 -45.41 -16.21 2.51
CA ALA A 41 -46.33 -17.36 2.38
C ALA A 41 -47.57 -17.09 1.50
N ASP A 42 -48.02 -15.84 1.42
CA ASP A 42 -49.28 -15.45 0.74
C ASP A 42 -49.08 -14.47 -0.44
N LEU A 43 -47.91 -14.49 -1.09
CA LEU A 43 -47.59 -13.58 -2.18
C LEU A 43 -48.02 -14.11 -3.55
N SER A 44 -48.92 -13.40 -4.24
CA SER A 44 -49.23 -13.66 -5.65
C SER A 44 -48.27 -12.90 -6.56
N PHE A 45 -47.23 -13.58 -7.05
CA PHE A 45 -46.23 -13.01 -7.96
C PHE A 45 -46.86 -12.44 -9.24
N ASP A 46 -47.91 -13.06 -9.77
CA ASP A 46 -48.61 -12.60 -10.98
C ASP A 46 -49.34 -11.27 -10.75
N LEU A 47 -49.99 -11.12 -9.59
CA LEU A 47 -50.68 -9.89 -9.22
C LEU A 47 -49.68 -8.75 -8.99
N ILE A 48 -48.54 -9.05 -8.34
CA ILE A 48 -47.48 -8.06 -8.13
C ILE A 48 -46.88 -7.62 -9.48
N TYR A 49 -46.56 -8.58 -10.36
CA TYR A 49 -46.03 -8.29 -11.69
C TYR A 49 -46.99 -7.43 -12.50
N THR A 50 -48.28 -7.77 -12.50
CA THR A 50 -49.33 -7.02 -13.23
C THR A 50 -49.47 -5.59 -12.70
N ASN A 51 -49.45 -5.42 -11.38
CA ASN A 51 -49.55 -4.10 -10.74
C ASN A 51 -48.31 -3.24 -11.00
N VAL A 52 -47.10 -3.83 -10.94
CA VAL A 52 -45.84 -3.14 -11.28
C VAL A 52 -45.83 -2.76 -12.76
N ALA A 53 -46.28 -3.65 -13.66
CA ALA A 53 -46.38 -3.36 -15.08
C ALA A 53 -47.35 -2.21 -15.35
N SER A 54 -48.54 -2.24 -14.74
CA SER A 54 -49.52 -1.16 -14.84
C SER A 54 -48.94 0.18 -14.36
N MET A 55 -48.21 0.19 -13.26
CA MET A 55 -47.58 1.40 -12.72
C MET A 55 -46.48 1.96 -13.63
N VAL A 56 -45.65 1.08 -14.23
CA VAL A 56 -44.60 1.48 -15.19
C VAL A 56 -45.22 1.98 -16.50
N GLU A 57 -46.29 1.34 -17.00
CA GLU A 57 -47.04 1.76 -18.19
C GLU A 57 -47.70 3.13 -18.00
N ASN A 58 -48.09 3.49 -16.77
CA ASN A 58 -48.69 4.79 -16.43
C ASN A 58 -47.65 5.87 -16.04
N ASN A 59 -46.37 5.72 -16.42
CA ASN A 59 -45.26 6.64 -16.07
C ASN A 59 -45.00 6.84 -14.55
N ALA A 60 -45.55 5.97 -13.68
CA ALA A 60 -45.33 6.01 -12.24
C ALA A 60 -44.16 5.10 -11.77
N GLY A 61 -43.27 4.69 -12.70
CA GLY A 61 -42.13 3.84 -12.38
C GLY A 61 -41.14 4.45 -11.37
N ASN A 62 -41.03 5.78 -11.32
CA ASN A 62 -40.24 6.51 -10.33
C ASN A 62 -40.83 6.38 -8.91
N VAL A 63 -42.15 6.34 -8.78
CA VAL A 63 -42.84 6.15 -7.49
C VAL A 63 -42.53 4.78 -6.93
N VAL A 64 -42.54 3.75 -7.79
CA VAL A 64 -42.21 2.36 -7.38
C VAL A 64 -40.72 2.22 -7.04
N TYR A 65 -39.84 2.87 -7.79
CA TYR A 65 -38.39 2.82 -7.52
C TYR A 65 -38.04 3.55 -6.22
N ASN A 66 -38.48 4.79 -6.04
CA ASN A 66 -38.20 5.54 -4.83
C ASN A 66 -38.91 4.95 -3.61
N GLY A 67 -40.15 4.52 -3.78
CA GLY A 67 -40.90 3.89 -2.71
C GLY A 67 -40.34 2.54 -2.28
N SER A 68 -39.75 1.76 -3.20
CA SER A 68 -39.03 0.54 -2.82
C SER A 68 -37.72 0.85 -2.09
N ALA A 69 -37.03 1.95 -2.44
CA ALA A 69 -35.91 2.46 -1.67
C ALA A 69 -36.32 2.90 -0.26
N ASP A 70 -37.48 3.54 -0.10
CA ASP A 70 -37.99 3.98 1.21
C ASP A 70 -38.35 2.79 2.11
N VAL A 71 -38.99 1.75 1.57
CA VAL A 71 -39.26 0.50 2.33
C VAL A 71 -37.97 -0.20 2.74
N LEU A 72 -36.96 -0.22 1.86
CA LEU A 72 -35.64 -0.76 2.20
C LEU A 72 -34.97 0.07 3.29
N LYS A 73 -35.06 1.41 3.26
CA LYS A 73 -34.52 2.28 4.31
C LYS A 73 -35.21 2.07 5.67
N GLU A 74 -36.52 1.88 5.67
CA GLU A 74 -37.29 1.57 6.90
C GLU A 74 -36.78 0.27 7.53
N LEU A 75 -36.68 -0.81 6.73
CA LEU A 75 -36.10 -2.08 7.17
C LEU A 75 -34.66 -1.91 7.67
N LEU A 76 -33.82 -1.18 6.94
CA LEU A 76 -32.44 -0.93 7.33
C LEU A 76 -32.33 -0.13 8.63
N GLY A 77 -33.29 0.76 8.90
CA GLY A 77 -33.39 1.48 10.17
C GLY A 77 -33.67 0.56 11.36
N GLU A 78 -34.59 -0.39 11.19
CA GLU A 78 -34.88 -1.42 12.20
C GLU A 78 -33.68 -2.36 12.41
N MET A 79 -33.07 -2.81 11.31
CA MET A 79 -31.86 -3.64 11.36
C MET A 79 -30.70 -2.89 12.02
N ARG A 80 -30.55 -1.59 11.77
CA ARG A 80 -29.55 -0.75 12.44
C ARG A 80 -29.78 -0.72 13.94
N GLN A 81 -31.01 -0.50 14.41
CA GLN A 81 -31.31 -0.52 15.85
C GLN A 81 -30.96 -1.88 16.49
N SER A 82 -31.24 -2.97 15.78
CA SER A 82 -30.85 -4.31 16.23
C SER A 82 -29.33 -4.51 16.28
N VAL A 83 -28.59 -3.97 15.32
CA VAL A 83 -27.12 -4.02 15.27
C VAL A 83 -26.50 -3.10 16.33
N GLU A 84 -27.11 -1.96 16.60
CA GLU A 84 -26.68 -1.02 17.66
C GLU A 84 -26.84 -1.64 19.05
N ALA A 85 -27.95 -2.35 19.28
CA ALA A 85 -28.21 -3.05 20.54
C ALA A 85 -27.17 -4.16 20.83
N THR A 86 -26.48 -4.66 19.80
CA THR A 86 -25.50 -5.74 19.93
C THR A 86 -24.06 -5.28 19.78
N LEU A 87 -23.80 -3.95 19.77
CA LEU A 87 -22.45 -3.39 19.70
C LEU A 87 -21.53 -3.85 20.84
N GLU A 88 -22.08 -4.22 22.00
CA GLU A 88 -21.31 -4.70 23.15
C GLU A 88 -21.10 -6.22 23.16
N ASP A 89 -21.78 -6.96 22.28
CA ASP A 89 -21.70 -8.43 22.21
C ASP A 89 -20.34 -8.88 21.62
N PRO A 90 -19.64 -9.83 22.27
CA PRO A 90 -18.45 -10.49 21.69
C PRO A 90 -18.70 -11.08 20.28
N ASN A 91 -19.94 -11.51 19.99
CA ASN A 91 -20.34 -12.11 18.72
C ASN A 91 -20.93 -11.10 17.72
N PHE A 92 -20.73 -9.80 17.95
CA PHE A 92 -21.20 -8.71 17.07
C PHE A 92 -20.91 -8.96 15.58
N ILE A 93 -19.71 -9.45 15.27
CA ILE A 93 -19.23 -9.75 13.92
C ILE A 93 -20.06 -10.88 13.26
N GLU A 94 -20.39 -11.93 14.00
CA GLU A 94 -21.22 -13.03 13.47
C GLU A 94 -22.66 -12.57 13.25
N GLN A 95 -23.20 -11.79 14.17
CA GLN A 95 -24.54 -11.21 14.03
C GLN A 95 -24.62 -10.26 12.84
N LEU A 96 -23.63 -9.38 12.66
CA LEU A 96 -23.56 -8.49 11.49
C LEU A 96 -23.53 -9.27 10.18
N LYS A 97 -22.81 -10.40 10.14
CA LYS A 97 -22.79 -11.32 8.99
C LYS A 97 -24.15 -11.94 8.71
N ARG A 98 -24.84 -12.43 9.74
CA ARG A 98 -26.19 -13.00 9.60
C ARG A 98 -27.18 -11.93 9.10
N THR A 99 -27.18 -10.76 9.73
CA THR A 99 -28.00 -9.60 9.34
C THR A 99 -27.76 -9.20 7.88
N TYR A 100 -26.51 -9.15 7.43
CA TYR A 100 -26.17 -8.90 6.02
C TYR A 100 -26.68 -10.00 5.09
N GLN A 101 -26.49 -11.28 5.43
CA GLN A 101 -26.94 -12.40 4.61
C GLN A 101 -28.45 -12.43 4.47
N ASP A 102 -29.18 -12.14 5.54
CA ASP A 102 -30.63 -12.09 5.52
C ASP A 102 -31.13 -10.90 4.71
N PHE A 103 -30.54 -9.71 4.88
CA PHE A 103 -30.84 -8.55 4.01
C PHE A 103 -30.57 -8.86 2.54
N ARG A 104 -29.48 -9.57 2.23
CA ARG A 104 -29.13 -9.95 0.85
C ARG A 104 -30.14 -10.90 0.24
N LYS A 105 -30.68 -11.86 1.00
CA LYS A 105 -31.78 -12.72 0.54
C LYS A 105 -33.02 -11.88 0.25
N THR A 106 -33.41 -11.01 1.18
CA THR A 106 -34.56 -10.10 1.05
C THR A 106 -34.42 -9.20 -0.18
N ALA A 107 -33.25 -8.61 -0.40
CA ALA A 107 -32.96 -7.79 -1.59
C ALA A 107 -33.04 -8.61 -2.89
N GLY A 108 -32.63 -9.89 -2.86
CA GLY A 108 -32.81 -10.82 -3.98
C GLY A 108 -34.28 -11.07 -4.29
N ILE A 109 -35.10 -11.35 -3.28
CA ILE A 109 -36.54 -11.55 -3.45
C ILE A 109 -37.21 -10.27 -3.97
N MET A 110 -36.87 -9.10 -3.43
CA MET A 110 -37.38 -7.82 -3.93
C MET A 110 -37.01 -7.56 -5.38
N LYS A 111 -35.77 -7.89 -5.79
CA LYS A 111 -35.32 -7.79 -7.17
C LYS A 111 -36.15 -8.68 -8.10
N ASP A 112 -36.48 -9.89 -7.68
CA ASP A 112 -37.28 -10.84 -8.47
C ASP A 112 -38.74 -10.41 -8.56
N VAL A 113 -39.31 -9.94 -7.45
CA VAL A 113 -40.68 -9.40 -7.39
C VAL A 113 -40.82 -8.13 -8.24
N LEU A 114 -39.79 -7.27 -8.25
CA LEU A 114 -39.74 -6.05 -9.05
C LEU A 114 -39.04 -6.24 -10.41
N MET A 115 -38.99 -7.48 -10.93
CA MET A 115 -38.27 -7.79 -12.18
C MET A 115 -38.73 -6.94 -13.38
N TYR A 116 -40.03 -6.63 -13.47
CA TYR A 116 -40.55 -5.78 -14.55
C TYR A 116 -40.00 -4.35 -14.48
N LEU A 117 -39.87 -3.80 -13.27
CA LEU A 117 -39.26 -2.49 -13.05
C LEU A 117 -37.78 -2.50 -13.45
N ASN A 118 -37.05 -3.56 -13.11
CA ASN A 118 -35.65 -3.78 -13.49
C ASN A 118 -35.46 -3.83 -15.02
N ARG A 119 -36.29 -4.60 -15.73
CA ARG A 119 -36.16 -4.79 -17.19
C ARG A 119 -36.71 -3.63 -18.02
N GLY A 120 -37.77 -2.95 -17.55
CA GLY A 120 -38.43 -1.88 -18.29
C GLY A 120 -37.87 -0.49 -17.97
N PHE A 121 -38.09 -0.04 -16.74
CA PHE A 121 -37.87 1.36 -16.34
C PHE A 121 -36.39 1.63 -15.98
N ILE A 122 -35.78 0.76 -15.17
CA ILE A 122 -34.41 0.93 -14.66
C ILE A 122 -33.40 0.85 -15.82
N GLN A 123 -33.53 -0.14 -16.71
CA GLN A 123 -32.66 -0.28 -17.89
C GLN A 123 -32.78 0.92 -18.84
N LYS A 124 -34.00 1.43 -19.07
CA LYS A 124 -34.25 2.59 -19.93
C LYS A 124 -33.66 3.89 -19.35
N ASN A 125 -33.69 4.03 -18.02
CA ASN A 125 -33.20 5.23 -17.32
C ASN A 125 -31.75 5.11 -16.81
N ARG A 126 -31.06 3.99 -17.08
CA ARG A 126 -29.69 3.70 -16.60
C ARG A 126 -29.53 3.84 -15.08
N LEU A 127 -30.56 3.49 -14.32
CA LEU A 127 -30.51 3.50 -12.86
C LEU A 127 -29.85 2.22 -12.32
N PRO A 128 -29.31 2.24 -11.08
CA PRO A 128 -28.88 1.02 -10.40
C PRO A 128 -30.00 0.00 -10.34
N ASN A 129 -29.66 -1.29 -10.48
CA ASN A 129 -30.66 -2.34 -10.31
C ASN A 129 -31.14 -2.37 -8.84
N ILE A 130 -32.32 -2.93 -8.57
CA ILE A 130 -32.89 -2.96 -7.21
C ILE A 130 -31.95 -3.63 -6.18
N SER A 131 -31.20 -4.66 -6.59
CA SER A 131 -30.22 -5.31 -5.72
C SER A 131 -29.04 -4.38 -5.41
N ASP A 132 -28.48 -3.70 -6.41
CA ASP A 132 -27.37 -2.76 -6.25
C ASP A 132 -27.81 -1.54 -5.42
N MET A 133 -29.04 -1.06 -5.63
CA MET A 133 -29.65 -0.01 -4.81
C MET A 133 -29.77 -0.46 -3.35
N ALA A 134 -30.30 -1.66 -3.10
CA ALA A 134 -30.43 -2.20 -1.75
C ALA A 134 -29.06 -2.33 -1.06
N MET A 135 -28.03 -2.83 -1.77
CA MET A 135 -26.67 -2.93 -1.22
C MET A 135 -26.06 -1.57 -0.91
N ASN A 136 -26.23 -0.58 -1.79
CA ASN A 136 -25.77 0.79 -1.54
C ASN A 136 -26.46 1.43 -0.33
N LEU A 137 -27.76 1.17 -0.15
CA LEU A 137 -28.51 1.64 1.03
C LEU A 137 -28.03 0.94 2.31
N TYR A 138 -27.81 -0.38 2.28
CA TYR A 138 -27.27 -1.12 3.43
C TYR A 138 -25.93 -0.56 3.88
N ARG A 139 -25.05 -0.23 2.92
CA ARG A 139 -23.78 0.41 3.21
C ARG A 139 -23.96 1.75 3.92
N GLN A 140 -24.75 2.65 3.36
CA GLN A 140 -24.92 4.00 3.90
C GLN A 140 -25.56 4.00 5.29
N GLU A 141 -26.56 3.14 5.50
CA GLU A 141 -27.35 3.16 6.74
C GLU A 141 -26.72 2.31 7.86
N ILE A 142 -26.01 1.23 7.54
CA ILE A 142 -25.48 0.29 8.55
C ILE A 142 -23.95 0.37 8.64
N ILE A 143 -23.22 0.18 7.53
CA ILE A 143 -21.75 0.06 7.56
C ILE A 143 -21.08 1.42 7.78
N ASP A 144 -21.52 2.46 7.08
CA ASP A 144 -20.99 3.82 7.19
C ASP A 144 -21.55 4.54 8.45
N HIS A 145 -22.44 3.89 9.22
CA HIS A 145 -22.94 4.44 10.46
C HIS A 145 -21.81 4.61 11.49
N PRO A 146 -21.67 5.79 12.13
CA PRO A 146 -20.51 6.10 12.97
C PRO A 146 -20.25 5.08 14.09
N ALA A 147 -21.31 4.59 14.75
CA ALA A 147 -21.18 3.64 15.85
C ALA A 147 -20.69 2.26 15.39
N VAL A 148 -21.25 1.77 14.28
CA VAL A 148 -20.87 0.48 13.67
C VAL A 148 -19.45 0.58 13.12
N LYS A 149 -19.13 1.63 12.36
CA LYS A 149 -17.80 1.88 11.84
C LYS A 149 -16.75 1.99 12.95
N ALA A 150 -17.05 2.73 14.02
CA ALA A 150 -16.14 2.86 15.18
C ALA A 150 -15.92 1.53 15.90
N LYS A 151 -16.97 0.70 16.04
CA LYS A 151 -16.83 -0.63 16.66
C LYS A 151 -16.03 -1.58 15.79
N ILE A 152 -16.28 -1.61 14.48
CA ILE A 152 -15.50 -2.43 13.55
C ILE A 152 -14.04 -1.95 13.55
N ASP A 153 -13.78 -0.63 13.49
CA ASP A 153 -12.44 -0.07 13.63
C ASP A 153 -11.79 -0.46 14.97
N ALA A 154 -12.55 -0.45 16.09
CA ALA A 154 -12.04 -0.84 17.40
C ALA A 154 -11.74 -2.35 17.48
N ILE A 155 -12.56 -3.22 16.90
CA ILE A 155 -12.31 -4.66 16.82
C ILE A 155 -11.07 -4.93 15.97
N LEU A 156 -10.91 -4.21 14.86
CA LEU A 156 -9.74 -4.34 13.98
C LEU A 156 -8.47 -3.83 14.67
N ARG A 157 -8.53 -2.69 15.37
CA ARG A 157 -7.42 -2.17 16.19
C ARG A 157 -7.08 -3.08 17.35
N ASN A 158 -8.07 -3.64 18.05
CA ASN A 158 -7.85 -4.58 19.13
C ASN A 158 -7.31 -5.91 18.63
N GLY A 159 -7.77 -6.41 17.47
CA GLY A 159 -7.22 -7.57 16.80
C GLY A 159 -5.77 -7.36 16.39
N LEU A 160 -5.44 -6.18 15.84
CA LEU A 160 -4.07 -5.81 15.48
C LEU A 160 -3.17 -5.70 16.72
N ASN A 161 -3.62 -4.96 17.75
CA ASN A 161 -2.88 -4.78 19.00
C ASN A 161 -2.69 -6.11 19.76
N ASN A 162 -3.70 -6.97 19.77
CA ASN A 162 -3.60 -8.29 20.39
C ASN A 162 -2.71 -9.22 19.56
N SER A 163 -2.75 -9.16 18.22
CA SER A 163 -1.85 -9.95 17.34
C SER A 163 -0.38 -9.60 17.50
N LEU A 164 -0.08 -8.37 17.95
CA LEU A 164 1.26 -7.87 18.24
C LEU A 164 1.72 -8.20 19.67
N ALA A 165 0.79 -8.49 20.59
CA ALA A 165 1.07 -8.73 22.00
C ALA A 165 1.00 -10.21 22.41
N ASN A 166 0.13 -11.01 21.79
CA ASN A 166 -0.06 -12.43 22.06
C ASN A 166 -0.32 -13.15 20.72
N ASP A 167 0.18 -14.37 20.55
CA ASP A 167 0.14 -15.20 19.32
C ASP A 167 -1.27 -15.54 18.76
N ASP A 168 -2.32 -14.84 19.15
CA ASP A 168 -3.71 -15.11 18.81
C ASP A 168 -4.16 -14.36 17.55
N ARG A 169 -3.57 -14.75 16.40
CA ARG A 169 -3.78 -14.13 15.08
C ARG A 169 -5.04 -14.62 14.36
N GLN A 170 -5.73 -15.60 14.95
CA GLN A 170 -6.94 -16.20 14.39
C GLN A 170 -8.11 -15.20 14.39
N ALA A 171 -8.28 -14.42 15.47
CA ALA A 171 -9.35 -13.43 15.58
C ALA A 171 -9.28 -12.33 14.50
N TYR A 172 -8.06 -11.90 14.14
CA TYR A 172 -7.85 -10.91 13.09
C TYR A 172 -8.15 -11.49 11.70
N LYS A 173 -7.63 -12.70 11.40
CA LYS A 173 -7.95 -13.42 10.15
C LYS A 173 -9.45 -13.66 10.00
N ASP A 174 -10.10 -14.15 11.06
CA ASP A 174 -11.53 -14.42 11.08
C ASP A 174 -12.33 -13.12 10.84
N THR A 175 -11.85 -11.97 11.34
CA THR A 175 -12.50 -10.67 11.10
C THR A 175 -12.31 -10.20 9.65
N VAL A 176 -11.11 -10.34 9.08
CA VAL A 176 -10.83 -9.95 7.67
C VAL A 176 -11.53 -10.88 6.68
N ASP A 177 -11.53 -12.18 6.93
CA ASP A 177 -12.25 -13.18 6.14
C ASP A 177 -13.77 -12.96 6.25
N MET A 178 -14.26 -12.58 7.42
CA MET A 178 -15.66 -12.20 7.61
C MET A 178 -16.02 -10.95 6.81
N LEU A 179 -15.23 -9.88 6.93
CA LEU A 179 -15.44 -8.61 6.20
C LEU A 179 -15.35 -8.81 4.68
N SER A 180 -14.45 -9.68 4.21
CA SER A 180 -14.35 -10.09 2.81
C SER A 180 -15.58 -10.90 2.37
N GLY A 181 -16.14 -11.71 3.27
CA GLY A 181 -17.37 -12.47 3.07
C GLY A 181 -18.65 -11.64 3.02
N LEU A 182 -18.62 -10.38 3.50
CA LEU A 182 -19.75 -9.43 3.43
C LEU A 182 -20.02 -8.84 2.03
N GLY A 183 -19.38 -9.37 0.97
CA GLY A 183 -19.89 -9.34 -0.40
C GLY A 183 -20.25 -7.99 -1.05
N ILE A 184 -19.62 -7.71 -2.19
CA ILE A 184 -19.81 -6.57 -3.11
C ILE A 184 -18.96 -5.33 -2.75
N ASP A 185 -18.80 -4.98 -1.47
CA ASP A 185 -17.91 -3.88 -1.01
C ASP A 185 -16.65 -4.36 -0.25
N GLY A 186 -16.50 -5.66 -0.05
CA GLY A 186 -15.38 -6.26 0.68
C GLY A 186 -14.01 -5.89 0.12
N LYS A 187 -13.89 -5.60 -1.19
CA LYS A 187 -12.63 -5.16 -1.81
C LYS A 187 -12.24 -3.74 -1.40
N ARG A 188 -13.19 -2.80 -1.42
CA ARG A 188 -12.92 -1.40 -1.04
C ARG A 188 -12.73 -1.25 0.47
N TYR A 189 -13.51 -2.00 1.25
CA TYR A 189 -13.32 -2.06 2.70
C TYR A 189 -11.98 -2.71 3.06
N LYS A 190 -11.61 -3.80 2.38
CA LYS A 190 -10.28 -4.42 2.50
C LYS A 190 -9.17 -3.44 2.15
N GLU A 191 -9.30 -2.64 1.09
CA GLU A 191 -8.30 -1.62 0.73
C GLU A 191 -8.19 -0.49 1.75
N GLU A 192 -9.31 0.02 2.30
CA GLU A 192 -9.31 1.06 3.35
C GLU A 192 -8.73 0.51 4.67
N LEU A 193 -9.09 -0.73 5.02
CA LEU A 193 -8.57 -1.42 6.19
C LEU A 193 -7.08 -1.73 6.05
N GLU A 194 -6.68 -2.31 4.92
CA GLU A 194 -5.28 -2.60 4.60
C GLU A 194 -4.44 -1.33 4.71
N ARG A 195 -4.93 -0.20 4.18
CA ARG A 195 -4.26 1.10 4.32
C ARG A 195 -4.09 1.50 5.79
N LYS A 196 -5.17 1.48 6.58
CA LYS A 196 -5.10 1.83 8.01
C LYS A 196 -4.12 0.93 8.78
N ILE A 197 -4.07 -0.36 8.47
CA ILE A 197 -3.15 -1.30 9.12
C ILE A 197 -1.71 -0.97 8.77
N VAL A 198 -1.43 -0.75 7.49
CA VAL A 198 -0.10 -0.36 7.04
C VAL A 198 0.30 0.95 7.73
N ASP A 199 -0.60 1.94 7.82
CA ASP A 199 -0.33 3.21 8.48
C ASP A 199 -0.05 3.05 10.00
N ASP A 200 -0.89 2.30 10.72
CA ASP A 200 -0.73 2.05 12.16
C ASP A 200 0.57 1.27 12.45
N LEU A 201 0.90 0.24 11.64
CA LEU A 201 2.16 -0.51 11.76
C LEU A 201 3.37 0.34 11.39
N THR A 202 3.26 1.20 10.38
CA THR A 202 4.32 2.14 9.99
C THR A 202 4.72 3.04 11.16
N LEU A 203 3.75 3.53 11.95
CA LEU A 203 4.04 4.32 13.15
C LEU A 203 4.77 3.53 14.24
N ILE A 204 4.49 2.22 14.35
CA ILE A 204 5.20 1.33 15.28
C ILE A 204 6.63 1.12 14.79
N TYR A 205 6.82 0.83 13.51
CA TYR A 205 8.13 0.64 12.89
C TYR A 205 9.00 1.90 12.98
N GLN A 206 8.40 3.09 12.80
CA GLN A 206 9.08 4.38 13.01
C GLN A 206 9.61 4.52 14.45
N ARG A 207 8.78 4.25 15.46
CA ARG A 207 9.21 4.30 16.86
C ARG A 207 10.32 3.28 17.14
N LYS A 208 10.20 2.07 16.56
CA LYS A 208 11.22 1.04 16.73
C LYS A 208 12.54 1.40 16.08
N ALA A 209 12.52 2.04 14.90
CA ALA A 209 13.71 2.53 14.23
C ALA A 209 14.46 3.56 15.11
N LEU A 210 13.74 4.52 15.70
CA LEU A 210 14.33 5.50 16.61
C LEU A 210 14.93 4.84 17.86
N GLU A 211 14.22 3.88 18.47
CA GLU A 211 14.74 3.10 19.61
C GLU A 211 16.03 2.33 19.24
N LEU A 212 16.10 1.79 18.02
CA LEU A 212 17.28 1.11 17.50
C LEU A 212 18.44 2.07 17.24
N LEU A 213 18.18 3.27 16.74
CA LEU A 213 19.22 4.29 16.52
C LEU A 213 19.88 4.73 17.84
N ASP A 214 19.13 4.74 18.94
CA ASP A 214 19.64 5.10 20.27
C ASP A 214 20.55 4.01 20.90
N LEU A 215 20.59 2.78 20.35
CA LEU A 215 21.32 1.64 20.92
C LEU A 215 22.83 1.65 20.67
N GLY A 216 23.36 2.71 20.07
CA GLY A 216 24.76 3.12 20.21
C GLY A 216 25.70 2.76 19.06
N SER A 217 25.58 1.63 18.35
CA SER A 217 26.53 1.34 17.24
C SER A 217 25.84 0.86 15.97
N THR A 218 26.45 1.15 14.80
CA THR A 218 25.99 0.68 13.49
C THR A 218 25.82 -0.85 13.47
N LEU A 219 26.76 -1.61 14.05
CA LEU A 219 26.69 -3.07 14.03
C LEU A 219 25.57 -3.61 14.93
N GLU A 220 25.37 -3.03 16.11
CA GLU A 220 24.28 -3.42 17.01
C GLU A 220 22.92 -3.11 16.39
N TYR A 221 22.80 -1.95 15.72
CA TYR A 221 21.63 -1.61 14.93
C TYR A 221 21.36 -2.68 13.86
N VAL A 222 22.37 -3.01 13.06
CA VAL A 222 22.25 -3.94 11.94
C VAL A 222 21.79 -5.32 12.40
N LYS A 223 22.38 -5.85 13.47
CA LYS A 223 22.03 -7.16 14.03
C LYS A 223 20.58 -7.20 14.53
N ARG A 224 20.20 -6.22 15.36
CA ARG A 224 18.83 -6.16 15.89
C ARG A 224 17.79 -5.87 14.82
N ALA A 225 18.09 -5.00 13.86
CA ALA A 225 17.21 -4.73 12.73
C ALA A 225 17.01 -6.00 11.89
N ARG A 226 18.06 -6.80 11.65
CA ARG A 226 17.93 -8.07 10.91
C ARG A 226 17.06 -9.07 11.65
N GLU A 227 17.30 -9.27 12.95
CA GLU A 227 16.50 -10.17 13.78
C GLU A 227 15.03 -9.74 13.82
N TYR A 228 14.79 -8.43 14.00
CA TYR A 228 13.44 -7.87 14.05
C TYR A 228 12.73 -8.00 12.71
N ILE A 229 13.39 -7.65 11.59
CA ILE A 229 12.82 -7.79 10.25
C ILE A 229 12.53 -9.25 9.92
N GLY A 230 13.44 -10.17 10.26
CA GLY A 230 13.25 -11.60 10.01
C GLY A 230 12.03 -12.15 10.76
N ARG A 231 11.94 -11.84 12.06
CA ARG A 231 10.80 -12.24 12.91
C ARG A 231 9.50 -11.65 12.40
N GLU A 232 9.46 -10.34 12.19
CA GLU A 232 8.25 -9.64 11.75
C GLU A 232 7.81 -10.08 10.35
N THR A 233 8.75 -10.34 9.44
CA THR A 233 8.44 -10.86 8.09
C THR A 233 7.74 -12.22 8.19
N GLN A 234 8.27 -13.13 9.01
CA GLN A 234 7.63 -14.43 9.21
C GLN A 234 6.23 -14.26 9.81
N ILE A 235 6.11 -13.41 10.84
CA ILE A 235 4.85 -13.12 11.51
C ILE A 235 3.80 -12.60 10.53
N VAL A 236 4.20 -11.66 9.67
CA VAL A 236 3.33 -11.00 8.70
C VAL A 236 2.94 -11.95 7.57
N GLN A 237 3.85 -12.80 7.10
CA GLN A 237 3.55 -13.82 6.08
C GLN A 237 2.59 -14.89 6.60
N GLU A 238 2.70 -15.29 7.87
CA GLU A 238 1.79 -16.25 8.50
C GLU A 238 0.44 -15.61 8.85
N GLY A 239 0.42 -14.32 9.20
CA GLY A 239 -0.75 -13.60 9.70
C GLY A 239 -1.65 -12.98 8.62
N TYR A 240 -1.09 -12.58 7.49
CA TYR A 240 -1.80 -11.77 6.49
C TYR A 240 -1.85 -12.44 5.12
N GLU A 241 -2.82 -12.04 4.30
CA GLU A 241 -2.87 -12.44 2.89
C GLU A 241 -1.64 -11.90 2.16
N LYS A 242 -1.11 -12.70 1.21
CA LYS A 242 0.15 -12.44 0.51
C LYS A 242 0.32 -10.99 0.02
N GLY A 243 -0.71 -10.40 -0.61
CA GLY A 243 -0.63 -9.03 -1.13
C GLY A 243 -0.52 -7.95 -0.04
N THR A 244 -1.18 -8.16 1.10
CA THR A 244 -1.11 -7.25 2.26
C THR A 244 0.19 -7.46 3.03
N ALA A 245 0.62 -8.71 3.18
CA ALA A 245 1.89 -9.05 3.79
C ALA A 245 3.07 -8.37 3.06
N GLU A 246 3.08 -8.42 1.73
CA GLU A 246 4.11 -7.77 0.91
C GLU A 246 4.17 -6.25 1.17
N LYS A 247 3.02 -5.56 1.24
CA LYS A 247 2.99 -4.12 1.52
C LYS A 247 3.49 -3.78 2.92
N ILE A 248 3.12 -4.56 3.94
CA ILE A 248 3.58 -4.37 5.32
C ILE A 248 5.09 -4.57 5.41
N ILE A 249 5.62 -5.63 4.80
CA ILE A 249 7.07 -5.93 4.79
C ILE A 249 7.85 -4.82 4.06
N GLN A 250 7.31 -4.28 2.97
CA GLN A 250 7.92 -3.16 2.28
C GLN A 250 7.96 -1.90 3.15
N SER A 251 6.85 -1.58 3.85
CA SER A 251 6.84 -0.45 4.81
C SER A 251 7.85 -0.65 5.95
N LEU A 252 7.90 -1.87 6.51
CA LEU A 252 8.87 -2.25 7.55
C LEU A 252 10.32 -2.01 7.10
N LYS A 253 10.69 -2.51 5.92
CA LYS A 253 12.04 -2.33 5.36
C LYS A 253 12.35 -0.85 5.09
N TYR A 254 11.38 -0.12 4.55
CA TYR A 254 11.54 1.30 4.24
C TYR A 254 11.80 2.12 5.51
N GLU A 255 11.00 1.94 6.56
CA GLU A 255 11.12 2.71 7.79
C GLU A 255 12.39 2.35 8.61
N LEU A 256 12.79 1.08 8.62
CA LEU A 256 13.96 0.61 9.41
C LEU A 256 15.29 0.73 8.65
N ILE A 257 15.28 0.73 7.32
CA ILE A 257 16.52 0.75 6.52
C ILE A 257 16.53 2.00 5.65
N SER A 258 15.70 2.06 4.59
CA SER A 258 15.80 3.11 3.55
C SER A 258 15.72 4.53 4.11
N LYS A 259 14.84 4.79 5.07
CA LYS A 259 14.66 6.12 5.67
C LYS A 259 15.81 6.51 6.61
N GLN A 260 16.42 5.54 7.28
CA GLN A 260 17.46 5.77 8.29
C GLN A 260 18.87 5.48 7.77
N LYS A 261 19.03 5.05 6.51
CA LYS A 261 20.28 4.56 5.92
C LYS A 261 21.48 5.47 6.16
N GLU A 262 21.32 6.77 5.98
CA GLU A 262 22.41 7.74 6.22
C GLU A 262 22.79 7.84 7.70
N MET A 263 21.81 7.81 8.60
CA MET A 263 22.06 7.85 10.04
C MET A 263 22.75 6.56 10.49
N ILE A 264 22.28 5.40 10.03
CA ILE A 264 22.83 4.07 10.37
C ILE A 264 24.33 4.00 10.04
N LEU A 265 24.73 4.45 8.85
CA LEU A 265 26.15 4.43 8.42
C LEU A 265 27.03 5.37 9.25
N LYS A 266 26.44 6.46 9.77
CA LYS A 266 27.15 7.51 10.52
C LYS A 266 27.07 7.36 12.04
N ILE A 267 26.37 6.35 12.58
CA ILE A 267 26.29 6.12 14.04
C ILE A 267 27.71 5.95 14.59
N HIS A 268 28.18 6.95 15.34
CA HIS A 268 29.53 7.01 15.88
C HIS A 268 30.64 6.65 14.86
N ASN A 269 30.51 7.14 13.62
CA ASN A 269 31.42 6.84 12.51
C ASN A 269 31.60 5.33 12.27
N GLY A 270 30.54 4.53 12.48
CA GLY A 270 30.62 3.08 12.47
C GLY A 270 31.16 2.50 11.18
N MET A 271 30.69 2.97 10.03
CA MET A 271 31.18 2.50 8.72
C MET A 271 32.65 2.87 8.49
N GLU A 272 33.02 4.12 8.77
CA GLU A 272 34.40 4.59 8.65
C GLU A 272 35.34 3.79 9.57
N ASN A 273 34.93 3.54 10.81
CA ASN A 273 35.68 2.70 11.75
C ASN A 273 35.83 1.25 11.26
N MET A 274 34.85 0.68 10.56
CA MET A 274 34.94 -0.66 9.98
C MET A 274 35.90 -0.70 8.79
N LEU A 275 35.90 0.35 7.95
CA LEU A 275 36.82 0.49 6.80
C LEU A 275 38.27 0.69 7.25
N VAL A 276 38.51 1.60 8.22
CA VAL A 276 39.84 1.89 8.76
C VAL A 276 40.46 0.65 9.42
N ASN A 277 39.66 -0.10 10.18
CA ASN A 277 40.14 -1.29 10.91
C ASN A 277 40.00 -2.60 10.12
N VAL A 278 39.67 -2.53 8.82
CA VAL A 278 39.54 -3.69 7.91
C VAL A 278 38.64 -4.80 8.49
N LYS A 279 37.47 -4.42 9.04
CA LYS A 279 36.54 -5.35 9.67
C LYS A 279 35.61 -6.01 8.64
N ILE A 280 36.16 -6.98 7.91
CA ILE A 280 35.48 -7.69 6.80
C ILE A 280 34.11 -8.25 7.20
N ASP A 281 34.03 -8.97 8.33
CA ASP A 281 32.79 -9.62 8.75
C ASP A 281 31.72 -8.59 9.15
N ASP A 282 32.10 -7.52 9.85
CA ASP A 282 31.18 -6.44 10.23
C ASP A 282 30.63 -5.72 8.99
N LEU A 283 31.47 -5.49 7.97
CA LEU A 283 31.05 -4.91 6.68
C LEU A 283 30.10 -5.82 5.91
N ARG A 284 30.32 -7.15 5.96
CA ARG A 284 29.42 -8.14 5.35
C ARG A 284 28.03 -8.06 5.98
N GLU A 285 27.97 -7.97 7.31
CA GLU A 285 26.71 -7.85 8.04
C GLU A 285 25.94 -6.57 7.65
N VAL A 286 26.65 -5.45 7.50
CA VAL A 286 26.06 -4.19 7.03
C VAL A 286 25.52 -4.36 5.60
N TYR A 287 26.31 -4.93 4.69
CA TYR A 287 25.92 -5.16 3.30
C TYR A 287 24.68 -6.06 3.17
N GLU A 288 24.63 -7.16 3.90
CA GLU A 288 23.48 -8.08 3.90
C GLU A 288 22.16 -7.42 4.34
N LEU A 289 22.21 -6.40 5.19
CA LEU A 289 21.01 -5.66 5.57
C LEU A 289 20.62 -4.66 4.49
N PHE A 290 21.57 -3.89 3.99
CA PHE A 290 21.33 -2.82 3.02
C PHE A 290 20.98 -3.35 1.62
N SER A 291 21.43 -4.56 1.25
CA SER A 291 21.05 -5.23 0.00
C SER A 291 19.58 -5.65 -0.05
N LYS A 292 18.85 -5.60 1.08
CA LYS A 292 17.42 -5.93 1.15
C LYS A 292 16.49 -4.81 0.66
N VAL A 293 17.04 -3.63 0.38
CA VAL A 293 16.34 -2.44 -0.13
C VAL A 293 17.06 -1.90 -1.37
N ASP A 294 16.29 -1.41 -2.34
CA ASP A 294 16.82 -1.01 -3.66
C ASP A 294 17.84 0.13 -3.56
N ASP A 295 17.68 1.02 -2.57
CA ASP A 295 18.47 2.23 -2.38
C ASP A 295 19.57 2.11 -1.31
N GLY A 296 19.78 0.90 -0.78
CA GLY A 296 20.73 0.64 0.30
C GLY A 296 22.15 0.47 -0.20
N VAL A 297 22.33 -0.28 -1.30
CA VAL A 297 23.64 -0.51 -1.91
C VAL A 297 24.25 0.80 -2.42
N ASP A 298 23.43 1.70 -2.96
CA ASP A 298 23.86 3.02 -3.42
C ASP A 298 24.36 3.89 -2.25
N ALA A 299 23.69 3.83 -1.09
CA ALA A 299 24.12 4.55 0.10
C ALA A 299 25.46 4.01 0.64
N LEU A 300 25.66 2.69 0.59
CA LEU A 300 26.95 2.09 0.93
C LEU A 300 28.05 2.51 -0.04
N ALA A 301 27.77 2.50 -1.34
CA ALA A 301 28.72 2.93 -2.36
C ALA A 301 29.14 4.39 -2.15
N ALA A 302 28.18 5.27 -1.83
CA ALA A 302 28.45 6.68 -1.55
C ALA A 302 29.35 6.87 -0.32
N GLU A 303 29.11 6.14 0.77
CA GLU A 303 29.93 6.25 1.98
C GLU A 303 31.34 5.64 1.78
N CYS A 304 31.45 4.52 1.06
CA CYS A 304 32.73 3.95 0.64
C CYS A 304 33.52 4.93 -0.24
N SER A 305 32.87 5.56 -1.21
CA SER A 305 33.46 6.58 -2.09
C SER A 305 33.96 7.77 -1.29
N ARG A 306 33.15 8.27 -0.34
CA ARG A 306 33.53 9.38 0.54
C ARG A 306 34.80 9.05 1.32
N TYR A 307 34.86 7.89 1.97
CA TYR A 307 36.04 7.47 2.73
C TYR A 307 37.26 7.28 1.81
N LEU A 308 37.08 6.62 0.66
CA LEU A 308 38.15 6.39 -0.31
C LEU A 308 38.74 7.72 -0.82
N ARG A 309 37.90 8.69 -1.18
CA ARG A 309 38.34 10.03 -1.63
C ARG A 309 39.12 10.79 -0.58
N ILE A 310 38.61 10.85 0.65
CA ILE A 310 39.32 11.52 1.75
C ILE A 310 40.69 10.86 1.98
N ARG A 311 40.72 9.52 2.03
CA ARG A 311 41.98 8.80 2.24
C ARG A 311 42.97 8.98 1.09
N GLY A 312 42.48 8.95 -0.16
CA GLY A 312 43.31 9.17 -1.35
C GLY A 312 43.87 10.59 -1.42
N GLU A 313 43.06 11.61 -1.08
CA GLU A 313 43.50 13.00 -1.01
C GLU A 313 44.51 13.24 0.13
N ASP A 314 44.31 12.64 1.31
CA ASP A 314 45.26 12.71 2.42
C ASP A 314 46.62 12.10 2.04
N LEU A 315 46.61 10.92 1.41
CA LEU A 315 47.83 10.28 0.88
C LEU A 315 48.47 11.19 -0.17
N PHE A 316 47.68 11.74 -1.09
CA PHE A 316 48.18 12.64 -2.12
C PHE A 316 48.88 13.86 -1.51
N GLN A 317 48.30 14.52 -0.51
CA GLN A 317 48.93 15.65 0.20
C GLN A 317 50.22 15.23 0.90
N GLN A 318 50.22 14.06 1.56
CA GLN A 318 51.36 13.55 2.31
C GLN A 318 52.58 13.25 1.42
N PHE A 319 52.35 12.78 0.19
CA PHE A 319 53.40 12.39 -0.77
C PHE A 319 53.66 13.40 -1.89
N SER A 320 52.87 14.49 -1.96
CA SER A 320 52.97 15.56 -2.98
C SER A 320 54.37 16.19 -3.13
N GLY A 321 55.27 16.01 -2.15
CA GLY A 321 56.64 16.54 -2.17
C GLY A 321 57.78 15.51 -2.32
N ILE A 322 57.51 14.20 -2.29
CA ILE A 322 58.58 13.16 -2.18
C ILE A 322 58.76 12.37 -3.50
N GLY A 323 57.79 12.46 -4.40
CA GLY A 323 57.82 11.83 -5.72
C GLY A 323 56.76 10.74 -5.86
N GLY A 324 56.21 10.61 -7.08
CA GLY A 324 55.11 9.71 -7.42
C GLY A 324 55.23 8.21 -7.03
N PRO A 325 56.41 7.55 -6.96
CA PRO A 325 56.43 6.10 -6.74
C PRO A 325 55.94 5.65 -5.36
N GLU A 326 56.20 6.41 -4.29
CA GLU A 326 55.75 6.06 -2.92
C GLU A 326 54.23 6.26 -2.78
N TYR A 327 53.68 7.30 -3.42
CA TYR A 327 52.24 7.51 -3.53
C TYR A 327 51.55 6.37 -4.28
N LEU A 328 52.12 5.94 -5.42
CA LEU A 328 51.61 4.82 -6.21
C LEU A 328 51.58 3.52 -5.41
N GLU A 329 52.60 3.24 -4.61
CA GLU A 329 52.65 2.04 -3.77
C GLU A 329 51.52 2.03 -2.74
N GLU A 330 51.27 3.14 -2.05
CA GLU A 330 50.17 3.28 -1.08
C GLU A 330 48.78 3.19 -1.74
N ILE A 331 48.61 3.77 -2.94
CA ILE A 331 47.35 3.66 -3.69
C ILE A 331 47.10 2.22 -4.17
N ILE A 332 48.15 1.49 -4.57
CA ILE A 332 48.03 0.06 -4.91
C ILE A 332 47.61 -0.76 -3.68
N GLN A 333 48.23 -0.52 -2.52
CA GLN A 333 47.83 -1.19 -1.27
C GLN A 333 46.38 -0.87 -0.88
N LEU A 334 45.98 0.40 -1.02
CA LEU A 334 44.60 0.82 -0.77
C LEU A 334 43.62 0.11 -1.73
N LYS A 335 44.00 -0.05 -3.00
CA LYS A 335 43.22 -0.81 -3.99
C LYS A 335 43.07 -2.27 -3.60
N GLU A 336 44.14 -2.93 -3.17
CA GLU A 336 44.08 -4.32 -2.72
C GLU A 336 43.12 -4.50 -1.53
N VAL A 337 43.13 -3.56 -0.58
CA VAL A 337 42.20 -3.58 0.56
C VAL A 337 40.74 -3.42 0.11
N PHE A 338 40.47 -2.51 -0.82
CA PHE A 338 39.11 -2.32 -1.36
C PHE A 338 38.64 -3.49 -2.24
N ASP A 339 39.53 -4.11 -3.01
CA ASP A 339 39.25 -5.34 -3.77
C ASP A 339 38.89 -6.50 -2.82
N ARG A 340 39.54 -6.56 -1.65
CA ARG A 340 39.17 -7.50 -0.58
C ARG A 340 37.81 -7.19 0.03
N PHE A 341 37.48 -5.93 0.31
CA PHE A 341 36.13 -5.56 0.76
C PHE A 341 35.07 -5.97 -0.28
N LEU A 342 35.36 -5.76 -1.56
CA LEU A 342 34.45 -6.07 -2.65
C LEU A 342 34.16 -7.57 -2.76
N SER A 343 35.21 -8.40 -2.64
CA SER A 343 35.12 -9.85 -2.78
C SER A 343 34.62 -10.54 -1.51
N GLU A 344 35.07 -10.11 -0.33
CA GLU A 344 34.80 -10.78 0.94
C GLU A 344 33.56 -10.22 1.69
N SER A 345 33.22 -8.93 1.52
CA SER A 345 32.13 -8.28 2.27
C SER A 345 30.93 -7.86 1.41
N PHE A 346 31.16 -7.41 0.17
CA PHE A 346 30.13 -6.79 -0.68
C PHE A 346 29.60 -7.68 -1.80
N ASP A 347 29.84 -8.99 -1.72
CA ASP A 347 29.35 -10.01 -2.67
C ASP A 347 29.58 -9.62 -4.14
N ASN A 348 30.73 -9.00 -4.43
CA ASN A 348 31.09 -8.54 -5.78
C ASN A 348 30.05 -7.60 -6.44
N SER A 349 29.35 -6.78 -5.65
CA SER A 349 28.36 -5.81 -6.13
C SER A 349 28.91 -4.94 -7.27
N ASP A 350 28.21 -4.96 -8.42
CA ASP A 350 28.59 -4.17 -9.60
C ASP A 350 28.53 -2.67 -9.35
N THR A 351 27.58 -2.21 -8.52
CA THR A 351 27.45 -0.80 -8.12
C THR A 351 28.70 -0.35 -7.35
N LEU A 352 29.09 -1.10 -6.31
CA LEU A 352 30.30 -0.76 -5.56
C LEU A 352 31.56 -0.91 -6.41
N ARG A 353 31.65 -1.93 -7.29
CA ARG A 353 32.79 -2.10 -8.20
C ARG A 353 32.97 -0.87 -9.08
N THR A 354 31.89 -0.43 -9.71
CA THR A 354 31.91 0.72 -10.63
C THR A 354 32.29 1.99 -9.90
N GLN A 355 31.75 2.21 -8.70
CA GLN A 355 32.06 3.39 -7.89
C GLN A 355 33.52 3.40 -7.43
N ILE A 356 34.02 2.28 -6.89
CA ILE A 356 35.41 2.15 -6.43
C ILE A 356 36.39 2.34 -7.60
N GLN A 357 36.10 1.74 -8.76
CA GLN A 357 36.94 1.92 -9.95
C GLN A 357 36.99 3.39 -10.39
N ALA A 358 35.84 4.08 -10.42
CA ALA A 358 35.78 5.49 -10.78
C ALA A 358 36.60 6.38 -9.82
N ASP A 359 36.62 6.04 -8.53
CA ASP A 359 37.41 6.77 -7.54
C ASP A 359 38.92 6.50 -7.68
N PHE A 360 39.34 5.29 -8.03
CA PHE A 360 40.75 5.01 -8.36
C PHE A 360 41.19 5.68 -9.67
N ASP A 361 40.34 5.70 -10.70
CA ASP A 361 40.62 6.40 -11.95
C ASP A 361 40.79 7.91 -11.73
N TYR A 362 40.04 8.48 -10.78
CA TYR A 362 40.21 9.88 -10.34
C TYR A 362 41.59 10.13 -9.72
N PHE A 363 42.10 9.23 -8.86
CA PHE A 363 43.44 9.37 -8.28
C PHE A 363 44.56 9.28 -9.32
N LEU A 364 44.42 8.40 -10.32
CA LEU A 364 45.36 8.30 -11.45
C LEU A 364 45.36 9.58 -12.30
N THR A 365 44.18 10.18 -12.50
CA THR A 365 44.06 11.45 -13.25
C THR A 365 44.68 12.61 -12.49
N LEU A 366 44.53 12.66 -11.16
CA LEU A 366 45.19 13.66 -10.32
C LEU A 366 46.71 13.60 -10.46
N GLU A 367 47.31 12.42 -10.41
CA GLU A 367 48.75 12.23 -10.58
C GLU A 367 49.25 12.69 -11.97
N GLN A 368 48.52 12.36 -13.04
CA GLN A 368 48.86 12.75 -14.41
C GLN A 368 48.86 14.26 -14.61
N ASN A 369 47.86 14.96 -14.06
CA ASN A 369 47.75 16.42 -14.15
C ASN A 369 48.90 17.14 -13.45
N ILE A 370 49.42 16.57 -12.35
CA ILE A 370 50.53 17.14 -11.58
C ILE A 370 51.87 16.83 -12.23
N SER A 371 52.03 15.63 -12.79
CA SER A 371 53.20 15.29 -13.60
C SER A 371 53.33 16.23 -14.80
N GLN A 372 52.23 16.50 -15.51
CA GLN A 372 52.20 17.47 -16.60
C GLN A 372 52.46 18.91 -16.14
N ALA A 373 51.90 19.35 -15.02
CA ALA A 373 52.16 20.70 -14.47
C ALA A 373 53.60 20.89 -13.98
N ASN A 374 54.24 19.83 -13.48
CA ASN A 374 55.64 19.84 -13.09
C ASN A 374 56.57 19.81 -14.31
N ASP A 375 56.22 19.05 -15.35
CA ASP A 375 56.95 19.01 -16.62
C ASP A 375 56.85 20.35 -17.38
N ASP A 376 55.67 20.98 -17.42
CA ASP A 376 55.48 22.30 -18.06
C ASP A 376 56.25 23.40 -17.33
N ASN A 377 56.34 23.36 -15.99
CA ASN A 377 57.19 24.27 -15.21
C ASN A 377 58.69 24.01 -15.42
N ALA A 378 59.11 22.75 -15.61
CA ALA A 378 60.50 22.40 -15.92
C ALA A 378 60.91 22.83 -17.34
N VAL A 379 59.99 22.79 -18.31
CA VAL A 379 60.22 23.27 -19.69
C VAL A 379 60.32 24.80 -19.76
N LEU A 380 59.60 25.53 -18.90
CA LEU A 380 59.73 27.00 -18.81
C LEU A 380 61.06 27.44 -18.19
N HIS A 381 61.65 26.66 -17.27
CA HIS A 381 62.94 26.97 -16.67
C HIS A 381 64.16 26.58 -17.54
N ASN A 382 63.99 25.66 -18.50
CA ASN A 382 65.06 25.26 -19.43
C ASN A 382 65.12 26.11 -20.73
N ASN A 383 64.29 27.15 -20.85
CA ASN A 383 64.22 28.04 -22.02
C ASN A 383 64.72 29.47 -21.72
N GLU A 384 65.52 29.68 -20.67
CA GLU A 384 66.30 30.92 -20.56
C GLU A 384 67.48 30.87 -21.56
N PRO A 385 67.59 31.82 -22.51
CA PRO A 385 68.69 31.84 -23.45
C PRO A 385 70.00 32.18 -22.73
N ASP A 386 70.99 31.31 -22.92
CA ASP A 386 72.40 31.51 -22.58
C ASP A 386 72.93 32.75 -23.31
N TYR A 387 72.86 33.91 -22.65
CA TYR A 387 73.60 35.09 -23.08
C TYR A 387 75.04 34.89 -22.64
N GLY A 388 75.83 34.26 -23.51
CA GLY A 388 77.27 34.33 -23.46
C GLY A 388 77.72 35.79 -23.53
N GLU A 389 78.25 36.31 -22.43
CA GLU A 389 78.99 37.57 -22.46
C GLU A 389 80.40 37.31 -22.99
N GLU A 390 80.59 37.75 -24.23
CA GLU A 390 81.85 37.98 -24.91
C GLU A 390 82.82 38.79 -24.04
N SER A 391 84.09 38.40 -24.11
CA SER A 391 85.20 39.24 -23.72
C SER A 391 85.22 40.54 -24.52
N ASP A 392 85.59 41.65 -23.89
CA ASP A 392 86.66 42.51 -24.44
C ASP A 392 87.14 43.59 -23.47
N ALA A 393 88.48 43.74 -23.49
CA ALA A 393 89.35 44.89 -23.17
C ALA A 393 89.48 45.41 -21.73
#